data_AF-A0A8X7CQG2-F1
#
_entry.id   AF-A0A8X7CQG2-F1
#
_cell.length_a   1.000
_cell.length_b   1.000
_cell.length_c   1.000
_cell.angle_alpha   90.00
_cell.angle_beta   90.00
_cell.angle_gamma   90.00
#
_symmetry.space_group_name_H-M   'P 1'
#
loop_
_entity.id
_entity.type
_entity.pdbx_description
1 polymer ?
#
loop_
_entity_poly.entity_id
_entity_poly.type
_entity_poly.pdbx_seq_one_letter_code
_entity_poly.pdbx_strand_id
1 'polypeptide(L)'
;MSKKTNTAEEKYSSYELEVLAIVAALKKLRVYLLGHKVKIVTDCSAFQKTMGKKDLVTRIARWAILLEEFDYEIIHRPGQRMKHVDALSRYPVMGMSDTLTLRLKNAQSEDEGIVTLKALLSSRNSQDFF
;
A
#
# COMPACT_ATOMS: atom_id res chain seq x y z
N MET A 1 -3.30 -1.68 5.94
CA MET A 1 -3.18 -0.38 5.24
C MET A 1 -4.50 -0.07 4.56
N SER A 2 -4.88 1.20 4.49
CA SER A 2 -6.07 1.67 3.76
C SER A 2 -5.64 2.67 2.69
N LYS A 3 -6.18 2.55 1.48
CA LYS A 3 -5.89 3.41 0.33
C LYS A 3 -7.19 3.69 -0.40
N LYS A 4 -7.47 4.96 -0.72
CA LYS A 4 -8.60 5.35 -1.56
C LYS A 4 -8.32 4.96 -3.02
N THR A 5 -9.34 4.52 -3.74
CA THR A 5 -9.27 4.23 -5.17
C THR A 5 -9.06 5.52 -5.97
N ASN A 6 -8.24 5.45 -7.01
CA ASN A 6 -8.11 6.52 -8.00
C ASN A 6 -9.27 6.45 -9.02
N THR A 7 -9.51 7.52 -9.78
CA THR A 7 -10.59 7.60 -10.79
C THR A 7 -10.54 6.48 -11.85
N ALA A 8 -9.34 5.97 -12.17
CA ALA A 8 -9.18 4.82 -13.05
C ALA A 8 -9.51 3.48 -12.35
N GLU A 9 -9.15 3.36 -11.07
CA GLU A 9 -9.39 2.18 -10.23
C GLU A 9 -10.88 2.04 -9.87
N GLU A 10 -11.62 3.14 -9.77
CA GLU A 10 -13.08 3.15 -9.53
C GLU A 10 -13.88 2.40 -10.61
N LYS A 11 -13.33 2.25 -11.82
CA LYS A 11 -13.96 1.51 -12.92
C LYS A 11 -13.71 0.01 -12.85
N TYR A 12 -12.87 -0.45 -11.91
CA TYR A 12 -12.52 -1.85 -11.78
C TYR A 12 -13.63 -2.61 -11.07
N SER A 13 -13.75 -3.90 -11.39
CA SER A 13 -14.65 -4.76 -10.64
C SER A 13 -14.22 -4.83 -9.17
N SER A 14 -15.18 -5.08 -8.26
CA SER A 14 -14.88 -5.29 -6.85
C SER A 14 -13.80 -6.35 -6.64
N TYR A 15 -13.84 -7.42 -7.43
CA TYR A 15 -12.81 -8.45 -7.46
C TYR A 15 -11.41 -7.90 -7.79
N GLU A 16 -11.26 -7.12 -8.86
CA GLU A 16 -9.98 -6.55 -9.24
C GLU A 16 -9.45 -5.55 -8.20
N LEU A 17 -10.34 -4.81 -7.53
CA LEU A 17 -9.98 -3.90 -6.45
C LEU A 17 -9.40 -4.65 -5.24
N GLU A 18 -9.99 -5.78 -4.87
CA GLU A 18 -9.46 -6.63 -3.79
C GLU A 18 -8.06 -7.15 -4.12
N VAL A 19 -7.86 -7.66 -5.36
CA VAL A 19 -6.53 -8.13 -5.78
C VAL A 19 -5.51 -6.99 -5.81
N LEU A 20 -5.92 -5.82 -6.31
CA LEU A 20 -5.07 -4.64 -6.34
C LEU A 20 -4.66 -4.21 -4.91
N ALA A 21 -5.57 -4.27 -3.95
CA ALA A 21 -5.29 -3.95 -2.56
C ALA A 21 -4.23 -4.90 -1.95
N ILE A 22 -4.33 -6.20 -2.24
CA ILE A 22 -3.33 -7.21 -1.82
C ILE A 22 -1.97 -6.89 -2.44
N VAL A 23 -1.91 -6.67 -3.75
CA VAL A 23 -0.66 -6.36 -4.47
C VAL A 23 -0.02 -5.08 -3.94
N ALA A 24 -0.82 -4.04 -3.68
CA ALA A 24 -0.33 -2.79 -3.12
C ALA A 24 0.23 -2.96 -1.70
N ALA A 25 -0.43 -3.79 -0.87
CA ALA A 25 0.03 -4.10 0.48
C ALA A 25 1.38 -4.84 0.45
N LEU A 26 1.50 -5.88 -0.39
CA LEU A 26 2.73 -6.67 -0.52
C LEU A 26 3.90 -5.84 -1.06
N LYS A 27 3.66 -4.99 -2.06
CA LYS A 27 4.69 -4.07 -2.57
C LYS A 27 5.23 -3.14 -1.49
N LYS A 28 4.35 -2.58 -0.66
CA LYS A 28 4.78 -1.68 0.42
C LYS A 28 5.47 -2.41 1.56
N LEU A 29 5.05 -3.63 1.84
CA LEU A 29 5.66 -4.45 2.89
C LEU A 29 6.80 -5.33 2.36
N ARG A 30 7.23 -5.15 1.10
CA ARG A 30 8.21 -6.02 0.43
C ARG A 30 9.47 -6.25 1.26
N VAL A 31 10.01 -5.18 1.85
CA VAL A 31 11.23 -5.23 2.68
C VAL A 31 11.09 -6.16 3.89
N TYR A 32 9.86 -6.33 4.40
CA TYR A 32 9.56 -7.18 5.57
C TYR A 32 9.12 -8.59 5.20
N LEU A 33 8.62 -8.79 3.97
CA LEU A 33 8.00 -10.04 3.55
C LEU A 33 8.93 -10.91 2.71
N LEU A 34 9.97 -10.33 2.10
CA LEU A 34 10.90 -11.07 1.27
C LEU A 34 11.64 -12.13 2.09
N GLY A 35 11.66 -13.37 1.59
CA GLY A 35 12.28 -14.51 2.27
C GLY A 35 11.45 -15.16 3.40
N HIS A 36 10.25 -14.66 3.68
CA HIS A 36 9.34 -15.24 4.68
C HIS A 36 8.08 -15.84 4.03
N LYS A 37 7.56 -16.91 4.63
CA LYS A 37 6.26 -17.47 4.27
C LYS A 37 5.14 -16.58 4.82
N VAL A 38 4.33 -16.03 3.91
CA VAL A 38 3.26 -15.07 4.25
C VAL A 38 1.89 -15.71 4.04
N LYS A 39 0.98 -15.51 4.99
CA LYS A 39 -0.43 -15.90 4.81
C LYS A 39 -1.26 -14.69 4.40
N ILE A 40 -1.85 -14.75 3.21
CA ILE A 40 -2.75 -13.73 2.69
C ILE A 40 -4.19 -14.14 3.02
N VAL A 41 -4.80 -13.46 3.98
CA VAL A 41 -6.20 -13.69 4.36
C VAL A 41 -7.10 -12.69 3.64
N THR A 42 -8.03 -13.18 2.82
CA THR A 42 -8.97 -12.34 2.05
C THR A 42 -10.39 -12.88 2.15
N ASP A 43 -11.39 -12.01 2.12
CA ASP A 43 -12.79 -12.36 1.96
C ASP A 43 -13.20 -12.58 0.50
N CYS A 44 -12.26 -12.42 -0.43
CA CYS A 44 -12.48 -12.70 -1.84
C CYS A 44 -12.10 -14.14 -2.21
N SER A 45 -13.10 -15.03 -2.23
CA SER A 45 -12.89 -16.43 -2.65
C SER A 45 -12.51 -16.57 -4.13
N ALA A 46 -12.83 -15.56 -4.95
CA ALA A 46 -12.45 -15.54 -6.37
C ALA A 46 -10.92 -15.44 -6.55
N PHE A 47 -10.21 -14.73 -5.68
CA PHE A 47 -8.76 -14.59 -5.78
C PHE A 47 -8.04 -15.93 -5.65
N GLN A 48 -8.45 -16.74 -4.67
CA GLN A 48 -7.93 -18.09 -4.47
C GLN A 48 -8.13 -18.97 -5.71
N LYS A 49 -9.29 -18.88 -6.36
CA LYS A 49 -9.60 -19.66 -7.56
C LYS A 49 -8.86 -19.15 -8.79
N THR A 50 -8.68 -17.85 -8.93
CA THR A 50 -8.07 -17.24 -10.11
C THR A 50 -6.58 -17.56 -10.20
N MET A 51 -5.84 -17.60 -9.10
CA MET A 51 -4.42 -17.96 -9.14
C MET A 51 -4.13 -19.41 -9.56
N GLY A 52 -5.14 -20.28 -9.56
CA GLY A 52 -5.02 -21.63 -10.11
C GLY A 52 -5.41 -21.74 -11.60
N LYS A 53 -5.93 -20.68 -12.22
CA LYS A 53 -6.39 -20.72 -13.62
C LYS A 53 -5.27 -20.33 -14.59
N LYS A 54 -5.21 -21.01 -15.74
CA LYS A 54 -4.30 -20.67 -16.85
C LYS A 54 -4.71 -19.38 -17.57
N ASP A 55 -6.01 -19.13 -17.72
CA ASP A 55 -6.52 -17.96 -18.42
C ASP A 55 -6.79 -16.82 -17.45
N LEU A 56 -5.83 -15.91 -17.38
CA LEU A 56 -5.89 -14.69 -16.58
C LEU A 56 -6.12 -13.48 -17.49
N VAL A 57 -6.97 -12.55 -17.05
CA VAL A 57 -7.04 -11.22 -17.65
C VAL A 57 -5.66 -10.58 -17.56
N THR A 58 -5.19 -9.91 -18.62
CA THR A 58 -3.83 -9.37 -18.74
C THR A 58 -3.38 -8.57 -17.51
N ARG A 59 -4.30 -7.83 -16.88
CA ARG A 59 -4.03 -7.06 -15.66
C ARG A 59 -3.70 -7.95 -14.45
N ILE A 60 -4.49 -8.99 -14.24
CA ILE A 60 -4.29 -9.96 -13.16
C ILE A 60 -3.03 -10.80 -13.42
N ALA A 61 -2.77 -11.15 -14.68
CA ALA A 61 -1.54 -11.85 -15.05
C ALA A 61 -0.28 -11.04 -14.65
N ARG A 62 -0.27 -9.72 -14.90
CA ARG A 62 0.84 -8.85 -14.45
C ARG A 62 0.98 -8.83 -12.93
N TRP A 63 -0.13 -8.90 -12.20
CA TRP A 63 -0.10 -8.98 -10.74
C TRP A 63 0.36 -10.35 -10.24
N ALA A 64 0.03 -11.43 -10.94
CA ALA A 64 0.50 -12.78 -10.62
C ALA A 64 2.03 -12.88 -10.70
N ILE A 65 2.63 -12.30 -11.75
CA ILE A 65 4.11 -12.24 -11.89
C ILE A 65 4.74 -11.48 -10.71
N LEU A 66 4.12 -10.40 -10.24
CA LEU A 66 4.60 -9.66 -9.06
C LEU A 66 4.46 -10.45 -7.77
N LEU A 67 3.46 -11.32 -7.68
CA LEU A 67 3.21 -12.14 -6.50
C LEU A 67 4.19 -13.31 -6.42
N GLU A 68 4.71 -13.80 -7.55
CA GLU A 68 5.69 -14.88 -7.64
C GLU A 68 7.01 -14.57 -6.91
N GLU A 69 7.31 -13.29 -6.66
CA GLU A 69 8.45 -12.90 -5.82
C GLU A 69 8.30 -13.34 -4.34
N PHE A 70 7.07 -13.57 -3.88
CA PHE A 70 6.76 -13.87 -2.49
C PHE A 70 6.38 -15.34 -2.31
N ASP A 71 6.80 -15.95 -1.20
CA ASP A 71 6.29 -17.25 -0.76
C ASP A 71 5.01 -17.02 0.05
N TYR A 72 3.84 -17.27 -0.57
CA TYR A 72 2.55 -16.96 0.03
C TYR A 72 1.52 -18.10 -0.03
N GLU A 73 0.64 -18.12 0.97
CA GLU A 73 -0.53 -18.98 1.04
C GLU A 73 -1.80 -18.11 1.06
N ILE A 74 -2.74 -18.34 0.13
CA ILE A 74 -4.02 -17.63 0.10
C ILE A 74 -5.06 -18.39 0.90
N ILE A 75 -5.62 -17.73 1.92
CA ILE A 75 -6.67 -18.28 2.78
C ILE A 75 -7.91 -17.42 2.66
N HIS A 76 -9.01 -18.03 2.21
CA HIS A 76 -10.31 -17.36 2.22
C HIS A 76 -10.91 -17.34 3.64
N ARG A 77 -11.39 -16.17 4.09
CA ARG A 77 -12.13 -16.00 5.35
C ARG A 77 -13.37 -15.15 5.10
N PRO A 78 -14.57 -15.57 5.57
CA PRO A 78 -15.79 -14.77 5.38
C PRO A 78 -15.68 -13.36 5.95
N GLY A 79 -16.17 -12.36 5.22
CA GLY A 79 -16.14 -10.94 5.62
C GLY A 79 -16.78 -10.65 6.98
N GLN A 80 -17.77 -11.46 7.41
CA GLN A 80 -18.38 -11.37 8.75
C GLN A 80 -17.35 -11.54 9.88
N ARG A 81 -16.26 -12.28 9.63
CA ARG A 81 -15.14 -12.49 10.58
C ARG A 81 -14.00 -11.49 10.39
N MET A 82 -14.15 -10.54 9.47
CA MET A 82 -13.15 -9.52 9.09
C MET A 82 -13.68 -8.08 9.22
N LYS A 83 -14.70 -7.84 10.05
CA LYS A 83 -15.29 -6.51 10.28
C LYS A 83 -14.27 -5.41 10.60
N HIS A 84 -13.19 -5.74 11.30
CA HIS A 84 -12.11 -4.80 11.61
C HIS A 84 -11.35 -4.34 10.35
N VAL A 85 -11.16 -5.21 9.37
CA VAL A 85 -10.53 -4.87 8.08
C VAL A 85 -11.47 -4.01 7.24
N ASP A 86 -12.75 -4.40 7.19
CA ASP A 86 -13.79 -3.67 6.46
C ASP A 86 -14.00 -2.25 7.02
N ALA A 87 -13.91 -2.08 8.35
CA ALA A 87 -13.93 -0.75 8.96
C ALA A 87 -12.76 0.13 8.47
N LEU A 88 -11.55 -0.43 8.39
CA LEU A 88 -10.37 0.30 7.91
C LEU A 88 -10.42 0.61 6.41
N SER A 89 -11.03 -0.24 5.59
CA SER A 89 -11.17 0.00 4.15
C SER A 89 -12.25 1.05 3.85
N ARG A 90 -13.39 1.01 4.56
CA ARG A 90 -14.51 1.96 4.38
C ARG A 90 -14.22 3.34 4.95
N TYR A 91 -13.48 3.39 6.04
CA TYR A 91 -13.08 4.64 6.71
C TYR A 91 -11.56 4.77 6.65
N PRO A 92 -10.98 5.13 5.48
CA PRO A 92 -9.60 5.59 5.47
C PRO A 92 -9.50 6.75 6.46
N VAL A 93 -8.52 6.70 7.38
CA VAL A 93 -8.29 7.75 8.38
C VAL A 93 -7.87 9.03 7.66
N MET A 94 -8.86 9.74 7.14
CA MET A 94 -8.70 10.94 6.30
C MET A 94 -8.55 12.19 7.16
N GLY A 95 -8.69 12.08 8.49
CA GLY A 95 -8.76 13.25 9.39
C GLY A 95 -7.53 13.53 10.24
N MET A 96 -6.63 12.57 10.46
CA MET A 96 -5.49 12.77 11.37
C MET A 96 -4.18 13.09 10.66
N SER A 97 -4.02 12.66 9.40
CA SER A 97 -2.76 12.87 8.68
C SER A 97 -2.61 14.32 8.24
N ASP A 98 -3.63 14.97 7.68
CA ASP A 98 -3.49 16.34 7.19
C ASP A 98 -3.26 17.35 8.32
N THR A 99 -4.00 17.23 9.43
CA THR A 99 -3.78 18.08 10.62
C THR A 99 -2.45 17.79 11.31
N LEU A 100 -2.06 16.53 11.49
CA LEU A 100 -0.77 16.20 12.10
C LEU A 100 0.40 16.63 11.19
N THR A 101 0.28 16.43 9.88
CA THR A 101 1.30 16.84 8.91
C THR A 101 1.42 18.35 8.85
N LEU A 102 0.30 19.08 8.89
CA LEU A 102 0.30 20.54 9.02
C LEU A 102 0.96 21.00 10.32
N ARG A 103 0.61 20.39 11.46
CA ARG A 103 1.22 20.71 12.76
C ARG A 103 2.71 20.41 12.80
N LEU A 104 3.13 19.26 12.26
CA LEU A 104 4.54 18.91 12.13
C LEU A 104 5.28 19.86 11.21
N LYS A 105 4.68 20.24 10.08
CA LYS A 105 5.27 21.19 9.14
C LYS A 105 5.45 22.57 9.77
N ASN A 106 4.46 23.03 10.53
CA ASN A 106 4.54 24.29 11.27
C ASN A 106 5.60 24.23 12.38
N ALA A 107 5.63 23.16 13.18
CA ALA A 107 6.65 22.97 14.21
C ALA A 107 8.07 22.90 13.61
N GLN A 108 8.24 22.25 12.46
CA GLN A 108 9.52 22.17 11.74
C GLN A 108 9.95 23.49 11.10
N SER A 109 9.03 24.42 10.83
CA SER A 109 9.37 25.78 10.38
C SER A 109 9.73 26.72 11.52
N GLU A 110 9.24 26.44 12.72
CA GLU A 110 9.55 27.20 13.94
C GLU A 110 10.82 26.69 14.64
N ASP A 111 11.24 25.44 14.37
CA ASP A 111 12.45 24.85 14.92
C ASP A 111 13.73 25.45 14.30
N GLU A 112 14.47 26.18 15.11
CA GLU A 112 15.69 26.89 14.72
C GLU A 112 16.80 25.96 14.20
N GLY A 113 16.92 24.75 14.76
CA GLY A 113 17.90 23.75 14.35
C GLY A 113 17.62 23.19 12.95
N ILE A 114 16.35 22.88 12.67
CA ILE A 114 15.91 22.41 11.35
C ILE A 114 16.01 23.52 10.30
N VAL A 115 15.66 24.76 10.64
CA VAL A 115 15.81 25.92 9.75
C VAL A 115 17.27 26.16 9.40
N THR A 116 18.16 26.11 10.40
CA THR A 116 19.61 26.27 10.19
C THR A 116 20.17 25.17 9.30
N LEU A 117 19.78 23.91 9.53
CA LEU A 117 20.19 22.77 8.70
C LEU A 117 19.68 22.91 7.25
N LYS A 118 18.44 23.35 7.06
CA LYS A 118 17.89 23.62 5.71
C LYS A 118 18.64 24.74 5.01
N ALA A 119 18.97 25.83 5.71
CA ALA A 119 19.76 26.92 5.15
C ALA A 119 21.17 26.46 4.77
N LEU A 120 21.81 25.66 5.64
CA LEU A 120 23.12 25.07 5.39
C LEU A 120 23.11 24.15 4.16
N LEU A 121 22.13 23.25 4.05
CA LEU A 121 21.97 22.37 2.90
C LEU A 121 21.62 23.13 1.61
N SER A 122 20.85 24.22 1.71
CA SER A 122 20.51 25.07 0.57
C SER A 122 21.68 25.92 0.09
N SER A 123 22.56 26.32 1.02
CA SER A 123 23.83 26.99 0.70
C SER A 123 24.88 26.05 0.13
N ARG A 124 24.68 24.73 0.26
CA ARG A 124 25.68 23.69 -0.02
C ARG A 124 25.36 22.80 -1.23
N ASN A 125 24.71 23.34 -2.27
CA ASN A 125 24.59 22.67 -3.57
C ASN A 125 25.12 23.65 -4.64
N SER A 126 26.13 23.36 -5.47
CA SER A 126 26.33 22.12 -6.25
C SER A 126 27.78 21.94 -6.79
N GLN A 127 28.83 22.36 -6.09
CA GLN A 127 30.21 22.31 -6.64
C GLN A 127 31.11 21.18 -6.11
N ASP A 128 30.75 20.49 -5.03
CA ASP A 128 31.64 19.51 -4.37
C ASP A 128 31.34 18.03 -4.73
N PHE A 129 30.54 17.77 -5.77
CA PHE A 129 30.27 16.43 -6.29
C PHE A 129 30.67 16.31 -7.77
N PHE A 130 31.92 16.63 -8.09
CA PHE A 130 32.64 16.13 -9.27
C PHE A 130 34.11 15.89 -8.91
#